data_AF-A0A652K0U2-F1
#
_entry.id   AF-A0A652K0U2-F1
#
_cell.length_a   1.000
_cell.length_b   1.000
_cell.length_c   1.000
_cell.angle_alpha   90.00
_cell.angle_beta   90.00
_cell.angle_gamma   90.00
#
_symmetry.space_group_name_H-M   'P 1'
#
loop_
_entity.id
_entity.type
_entity.pdbx_description
1 polymer ?
#
loop_
_entity_poly.entity_id
_entity_poly.type
_entity_poly.pdbx_seq_one_letter_code
_entity_poly.pdbx_strand_id
1 'polypeptide(L)'
;MFAAVLLTLAGILAILQGIAAIAEDDVYARVGGYVFAFDLTSWGWIHLILGILVTLTGAGLFQGANWARAAGVFLAGLSMIANFLWLPYQPWWALTLLAIDVFVIWALCSSWSHTAAD
;
A
#
# COMPACT_ATOMS: atom_id res chain seq x y z
N MET A 1 -7.17 -13.12 10.55
CA MET A 1 -6.37 -12.49 11.63
C MET A 1 -5.05 -11.95 11.09
N PHE A 2 -4.05 -12.79 10.78
CA PHE A 2 -2.73 -12.33 10.31
C PHE A 2 -2.80 -11.39 9.09
N ALA A 3 -3.50 -11.79 8.02
CA ALA A 3 -3.69 -10.96 6.84
C ALA A 3 -4.38 -9.62 7.13
N ALA A 4 -5.35 -9.60 8.06
CA ALA A 4 -6.06 -8.38 8.43
C ALA A 4 -5.13 -7.39 9.16
N VAL A 5 -4.31 -7.89 10.10
CA VAL A 5 -3.31 -7.09 10.81
C VAL A 5 -2.28 -6.54 9.85
N LEU A 6 -1.65 -7.39 9.03
CA LEU A 6 -0.63 -6.93 8.09
C LEU A 6 -1.18 -5.97 7.03
N LEU A 7 -2.35 -6.23 6.46
CA LEU A 7 -2.97 -5.32 5.48
C LEU A 7 -3.26 -3.95 6.12
N THR A 8 -3.75 -3.93 7.35
CA THR A 8 -4.00 -2.67 8.08
C THR A 8 -2.69 -1.91 8.35
N LEU A 9 -1.64 -2.60 8.79
CA LEU A 9 -0.32 -1.99 8.99
C LEU A 9 0.29 -1.48 7.69
N ALA A 10 0.20 -2.25 6.60
CA ALA A 10 0.65 -1.84 5.27
C ALA A 10 -0.03 -0.53 4.84
N GLY A 11 -1.36 -0.45 5.03
CA GLY A 11 -2.13 0.75 4.72
C GLY A 11 -1.71 1.96 5.54
N ILE A 12 -1.53 1.80 6.85
CA ILE A 12 -1.06 2.89 7.73
C ILE A 12 0.34 3.36 7.31
N LEU A 13 1.24 2.43 7.05
CA LEU A 13 2.59 2.77 6.59
C LEU A 13 2.55 3.49 5.24
N ALA A 14 1.72 3.05 4.28
CA ALA A 14 1.53 3.73 3.00
C ALA A 14 0.94 5.14 3.15
N ILE A 15 0.04 5.36 4.12
CA ILE A 15 -0.47 6.70 4.46
C ILE A 15 0.67 7.61 4.94
N LEU A 16 1.47 7.14 5.90
CA LEU A 16 2.62 7.90 6.42
C LEU A 16 3.63 8.19 5.32
N GLN A 17 3.88 7.22 4.45
CA GLN A 17 4.74 7.32 3.29
C GLN A 17 4.24 8.41 2.32
N GLY A 18 2.92 8.40 2.03
CA GLY A 18 2.29 9.40 1.18
C GLY A 18 2.37 10.81 1.74
N ILE A 19 2.10 10.96 3.05
CA ILE A 19 2.22 12.24 3.76
C ILE A 19 3.68 12.73 3.71
N ALA A 20 4.66 11.87 3.97
CA ALA A 20 6.07 12.23 3.92
C ALA A 20 6.48 12.71 2.51
N ALA A 21 6.05 12.03 1.45
CA ALA A 21 6.33 12.42 0.08
C ALA A 21 5.69 13.75 -0.32
N ILE A 22 4.47 14.05 0.14
CA ILE A 22 3.82 15.35 -0.07
C ILE A 22 4.59 16.45 0.69
N ALA A 23 4.99 16.19 1.94
CA ALA A 23 5.66 17.17 2.78
C ALA A 23 7.11 17.47 2.32
N GLU A 24 7.83 16.50 1.77
CA GLU A 24 9.19 16.69 1.24
C GLU A 24 9.21 17.67 0.06
N ASP A 25 8.18 17.61 -0.80
CA ASP A 25 8.08 18.47 -1.98
C ASP A 25 7.75 19.93 -1.60
N ASP A 26 6.94 20.17 -0.56
CA ASP A 26 6.60 21.53 -0.08
C ASP A 26 7.83 22.31 0.44
N VAL A 27 8.89 21.63 0.88
CA VAL A 27 10.14 22.26 1.34
C VAL A 27 11.04 22.68 0.16
N TYR A 28 10.94 22.02 -1.00
CA TYR A 28 11.79 22.25 -2.18
C TYR A 28 11.05 22.82 -3.42
N ALA A 29 9.72 23.01 -3.36
CA ALA A 29 8.85 23.49 -4.45
C ALA A 29 9.09 24.95 -4.92
N ARG A 30 10.29 25.50 -4.76
CA ARG A 30 10.65 26.84 -5.25
C ARG A 30 11.84 26.87 -6.21
N VAL A 31 12.08 25.83 -7.02
CA VAL A 31 12.98 25.93 -8.20
C VAL A 31 12.53 25.02 -9.36
N GLY A 32 11.79 25.60 -10.31
CA GLY A 32 11.96 25.33 -11.75
C GLY A 32 11.61 23.96 -12.35
N GLY A 33 10.34 23.81 -12.76
CA GLY A 33 9.87 23.15 -13.99
C GLY A 33 10.52 21.84 -14.47
N TYR A 34 9.88 20.71 -14.18
CA TYR A 34 9.99 19.50 -15.01
C TYR A 34 8.67 18.72 -15.08
N VAL A 35 7.88 18.96 -16.12
CA VAL A 35 6.52 18.39 -16.34
C VAL A 35 6.53 16.86 -16.60
N PHE A 36 7.71 16.23 -16.72
CA PHE A 36 7.85 14.81 -17.10
C PHE A 36 8.57 13.93 -16.06
N ALA A 37 8.94 14.46 -14.90
CA ALA A 37 9.23 13.64 -13.72
C ALA A 37 7.94 13.63 -12.90
N PHE A 38 7.40 12.47 -12.52
CA PHE A 38 6.33 12.46 -11.52
C PHE A 38 6.89 13.11 -10.25
N ASP A 39 6.41 14.32 -9.94
CA ASP A 39 6.78 15.04 -8.72
C ASP A 39 6.47 14.17 -7.50
N LEU A 40 7.30 14.30 -6.46
CA LEU A 40 7.15 13.58 -5.19
C LEU A 40 5.74 13.77 -4.61
N THR A 41 5.15 14.94 -4.83
CA THR A 41 3.74 15.24 -4.50
C THR A 41 2.77 14.26 -5.16
N SER A 42 2.93 13.95 -6.45
CA SER A 42 2.02 13.05 -7.17
C SER A 42 2.11 11.62 -6.62
N TRP A 43 3.31 11.13 -6.37
CA TRP A 43 3.52 9.84 -5.71
C TRP A 43 2.94 9.84 -4.30
N GLY A 44 3.12 10.92 -3.55
CA GLY A 44 2.59 11.05 -2.20
C GLY A 44 1.06 10.91 -2.15
N TRP A 45 0.34 11.52 -3.08
CA TRP A 45 -1.12 11.33 -3.20
C TRP A 45 -1.52 9.90 -3.58
N ILE A 46 -0.78 9.25 -4.49
CA ILE A 46 -1.03 7.85 -4.87
C ILE A 46 -0.91 6.94 -3.64
N HIS A 47 0.18 7.05 -2.89
CA HIS A 47 0.43 6.23 -1.70
C HIS A 47 -0.56 6.55 -0.57
N LEU A 48 -0.94 7.82 -0.41
CA LEU A 48 -1.93 8.23 0.58
C LEU A 48 -3.32 7.62 0.30
N ILE A 49 -3.82 7.75 -0.92
CA ILE A 49 -5.14 7.21 -1.29
C ILE A 49 -5.13 5.68 -1.22
N LEU A 50 -4.11 5.03 -1.77
CA LEU A 50 -3.96 3.58 -1.68
C LEU A 50 -3.90 3.12 -0.22
N GLY A 51 -3.12 3.80 0.61
CA GLY A 51 -3.00 3.48 2.04
C GLY A 51 -4.32 3.57 2.80
N ILE A 52 -5.15 4.57 2.49
CA ILE A 52 -6.51 4.69 3.07
C ILE A 52 -7.38 3.50 2.65
N LEU A 53 -7.44 3.18 1.36
CA LEU A 53 -8.24 2.07 0.84
C LEU A 53 -7.79 0.72 1.41
N VAL A 54 -6.48 0.50 1.49
CA VAL A 54 -5.85 -0.69 2.08
C VAL A 54 -6.20 -0.80 3.56
N THR A 55 -6.10 0.29 4.33
CA THR A 55 -6.43 0.32 5.76
C THR A 55 -7.90 -0.03 6.00
N LEU A 56 -8.82 0.59 5.23
CA LEU A 56 -10.25 0.31 5.33
C LEU A 56 -10.58 -1.13 4.97
N THR A 57 -9.90 -1.69 3.98
CA THR A 57 -10.07 -3.11 3.60
C THR A 57 -9.54 -4.05 4.68
N GLY A 58 -8.42 -3.71 5.32
CA GLY A 58 -7.90 -4.39 6.51
C GLY A 58 -8.90 -4.42 7.65
N ALA A 59 -9.54 -3.28 7.93
CA ALA A 59 -10.63 -3.18 8.91
C ALA A 59 -11.83 -4.07 8.54
N GLY A 60 -12.18 -4.15 7.25
CA GLY A 60 -13.24 -5.04 6.74
C GLY A 60 -12.93 -6.53 6.91
N LEU A 61 -11.65 -6.93 6.84
CA LEU A 61 -11.23 -8.32 7.08
C LEU A 61 -11.46 -8.78 8.53
N PHE A 62 -11.38 -7.88 9.51
CA PHE A 62 -11.70 -8.23 10.91
C PHE A 62 -13.19 -8.53 11.11
N GLN A 63 -14.06 -7.96 10.27
CA GLN A 63 -15.50 -8.19 10.31
C GLN A 63 -15.94 -9.45 9.54
N GLY A 64 -15.00 -10.20 8.96
CA GLY A 64 -15.29 -11.41 8.19
C GLY A 64 -15.98 -11.13 6.85
N ALA A 65 -15.87 -9.92 6.31
CA ALA A 65 -16.52 -9.55 5.06
C ALA A 65 -15.89 -10.30 3.86
N ASN A 66 -16.70 -11.06 3.12
CA ASN A 66 -16.23 -11.86 1.98
C ASN A 66 -15.58 -11.00 0.86
N TRP A 67 -16.09 -9.78 0.65
CA TRP A 67 -15.53 -8.85 -0.34
C TRP A 67 -14.14 -8.34 0.04
N ALA A 68 -13.84 -8.23 1.35
CA ALA A 68 -12.59 -7.67 1.84
C ALA A 68 -11.38 -8.55 1.51
N ARG A 69 -11.60 -9.86 1.30
CA ARG A 69 -10.54 -10.78 0.84
C ARG A 69 -10.12 -10.49 -0.59
N ALA A 70 -11.07 -10.43 -1.52
CA ALA A 70 -10.78 -10.14 -2.93
C ALA A 70 -10.23 -8.73 -3.11
N ALA A 71 -10.85 -7.74 -2.46
CA ALA A 71 -10.36 -6.37 -2.46
C ALA A 71 -8.95 -6.26 -1.84
N GLY A 72 -8.68 -7.00 -0.76
CA GLY A 72 -7.38 -7.01 -0.10
C GLY A 72 -6.25 -7.52 -1.00
N VAL A 73 -6.48 -8.60 -1.74
CA VAL A 73 -5.49 -9.12 -2.71
C VAL A 73 -5.24 -8.10 -3.83
N PHE A 74 -6.31 -7.52 -4.37
CA PHE A 74 -6.20 -6.52 -5.43
C PHE A 74 -5.45 -5.27 -4.98
N LEU A 75 -5.82 -4.71 -3.82
CA LEU A 75 -5.20 -3.50 -3.28
C LEU A 75 -3.76 -3.73 -2.82
N ALA A 76 -3.44 -4.88 -2.22
CA ALA A 76 -2.06 -5.25 -1.92
C ALA A 76 -1.23 -5.39 -3.21
N GLY A 77 -1.80 -5.95 -4.28
CA GLY A 77 -1.14 -6.01 -5.59
C GLY A 77 -0.87 -4.62 -6.18
N LEU A 78 -1.83 -3.69 -6.09
CA LEU A 78 -1.62 -2.30 -6.52
C LEU A 78 -0.57 -1.59 -5.66
N SER A 79 -0.61 -1.76 -4.35
CA SER A 79 0.40 -1.25 -3.41
C SER A 79 1.80 -1.77 -3.76
N MET A 80 1.91 -3.06 -4.09
CA MET A 80 3.17 -3.69 -4.46
C MET A 80 3.74 -3.07 -5.74
N ILE A 81 2.90 -2.87 -6.77
CA ILE A 81 3.30 -2.21 -8.02
C ILE A 81 3.74 -0.76 -7.74
N ALA A 82 2.96 -0.02 -6.96
CA ALA A 82 3.27 1.37 -6.63
C ALA A 82 4.62 1.48 -5.89
N ASN A 83 4.88 0.61 -4.91
CA ASN A 83 6.15 0.59 -4.19
C ASN A 83 7.32 0.15 -5.07
N PHE A 84 7.13 -0.79 -5.99
CA PHE A 84 8.17 -1.17 -6.94
C PHE A 84 8.57 0.02 -7.83
N LEU A 85 7.60 0.78 -8.33
CA LEU A 85 7.85 1.99 -9.12
C LEU A 85 8.49 3.12 -8.30
N TRP A 86 8.27 3.13 -6.99
CA TRP A 86 8.81 4.13 -6.07
C TRP A 86 10.22 3.83 -5.52
N LEU A 87 10.80 2.68 -5.86
CA LEU A 87 12.17 2.29 -5.50
C LEU A 87 13.23 3.38 -5.77
N PRO A 88 13.22 4.13 -6.88
CA PRO A 88 14.24 5.16 -7.16
C PRO A 88 14.26 6.34 -6.18
N TYR A 89 13.16 6.57 -5.47
CA TYR A 89 13.01 7.75 -4.60
C TYR A 89 13.28 7.40 -3.12
N GLN A 90 12.70 6.31 -2.61
CA GLN A 90 12.86 5.85 -1.21
C GLN A 90 12.93 4.31 -1.13
N PRO A 91 14.08 3.71 -1.49
CA PRO A 91 14.19 2.27 -1.71
C PRO A 91 13.92 1.43 -0.45
N TRP A 92 14.36 1.87 0.72
CA TRP A 92 14.17 1.11 1.97
C TRP A 92 12.71 1.05 2.40
N TRP A 93 11.97 2.15 2.21
CA TRP A 93 10.54 2.18 2.51
C TRP A 93 9.77 1.30 1.53
N ALA A 94 10.06 1.45 0.23
CA ALA A 94 9.47 0.67 -0.84
C ALA A 94 9.69 -0.84 -0.63
N LEU A 95 10.92 -1.27 -0.31
CA LEU A 95 11.24 -2.68 -0.03
C LEU A 95 10.49 -3.22 1.19
N THR A 96 10.30 -2.40 2.22
CA THR A 96 9.55 -2.78 3.42
C THR A 96 8.09 -3.08 3.08
N LEU A 97 7.44 -2.17 2.33
CA LEU A 97 6.06 -2.40 1.90
C LEU A 97 5.93 -3.53 0.89
N LEU A 98 6.86 -3.67 -0.06
CA LEU A 98 6.90 -4.82 -0.98
C LEU A 98 6.90 -6.16 -0.23
N ALA A 99 7.74 -6.28 0.80
CA ALA A 99 7.80 -7.49 1.61
C ALA A 99 6.46 -7.74 2.32
N ILE A 100 5.88 -6.71 2.94
CA ILE A 100 4.59 -6.83 3.64
C ILE A 100 3.48 -7.21 2.66
N ASP A 101 3.41 -6.58 1.49
CA ASP A 101 2.39 -6.84 0.47
C ASP A 101 2.45 -8.30 -0.02
N VAL A 102 3.65 -8.86 -0.21
CA VAL A 102 3.83 -10.29 -0.53
C VAL A 102 3.26 -11.18 0.57
N PHE A 103 3.57 -10.92 1.84
CA PHE A 103 3.04 -11.71 2.96
C PHE A 103 1.52 -11.57 3.10
N VAL A 104 0.96 -10.39 2.83
CA VAL A 104 -0.48 -10.15 2.84
C VAL A 104 -1.18 -10.97 1.77
N ILE A 105 -0.71 -10.92 0.52
CA ILE A 105 -1.28 -11.68 -0.59
C ILE A 105 -1.20 -13.17 -0.30
N TRP A 106 -0.03 -13.65 0.13
CA TRP A 106 0.17 -15.04 0.51
C TRP A 106 -0.81 -15.48 1.60
N ALA A 107 -0.96 -14.69 2.66
CA ALA A 107 -1.87 -15.02 3.76
C ALA A 107 -3.35 -15.02 3.34
N LEU A 108 -3.75 -14.09 2.48
CA LEU A 108 -5.12 -14.04 1.94
C LEU A 108 -5.42 -15.24 1.04
N CYS A 109 -4.51 -15.59 0.13
CA CYS A 109 -4.67 -16.72 -0.78
C CYS A 109 -4.59 -18.08 -0.05
N SER A 110 -3.68 -18.23 0.91
CA SER A 110 -3.55 -19.47 1.69
C SER A 110 -4.76 -19.71 2.59
N SER A 111 -5.38 -18.64 3.09
CA SER A 111 -6.63 -18.76 3.85
C SER A 111 -7.82 -19.20 3.01
N TRP A 112 -7.74 -19.09 1.68
CA TRP A 112 -8.76 -19.51 0.73
C TRP A 112 -8.71 -21.01 0.46
N SER A 113 -7.50 -21.58 0.33
CA SER A 113 -7.34 -23.02 0.09
C SER A 113 -7.88 -23.88 1.22
N HIS A 114 -7.88 -23.37 2.46
CA HIS A 114 -8.45 -24.10 3.59
C HIS A 114 -9.98 -24.18 3.52
N THR A 115 -10.69 -23.09 3.22
CA THR A 115 -12.17 -23.08 3.18
C THR A 115 -12.74 -23.93 2.03
N ALA A 116 -11.98 -24.19 0.97
CA ALA A 116 -12.44 -25.00 -0.17
C ALA A 116 -12.22 -26.51 0.00
N ALA A 117 -11.44 -26.94 1.01
CA ALA A 117 -11.14 -28.34 1.28
C ALA A 117 -12.03 -28.96 2.38
N ASP A 118 -12.89 -28.15 3.01
CA ASP A 118 -13.84 -28.51 4.05
C ASP A 118 -15.27 -28.63 3.47
#